data_AF-A0A1J1I9Z9-F1
#
_entry.id   AF-A0A1J1I9Z9-F1
#
_cell.length_a   1.000
_cell.length_b   1.000
_cell.length_c   1.000
_cell.angle_alpha   90.00
_cell.angle_beta   90.00
_cell.angle_gamma   90.00
#
_symmetry.space_group_name_H-M   'P 1'
#
loop_
_entity.id
_entity.type
_entity.pdbx_description
1 polymer ?
#
loop_
_entity_poly.entity_id
_entity_poly.type
_entity_poly.pdbx_seq_one_letter_code
_entity_poly.pdbx_strand_id
1 'polypeptide(L)'
;MMKKVNLIIFSFIASANVAIASLPDHKPDHPAPGHHHHDNDMISGPTWCTYKGVTYQNNEHVFFEPFDGFGCIHHHCVNGEVQKFKVEECPPAWQHPGCEQKFTDGECCPEYVCTEKDDSVGDNIRNPSFCTYNDQIYSEGDFIFNGPFNGVGCPKYYCKAGLIQAEEFETCPMPVFPNCEQSFTQGVCCPQYDCSNVITSGDDTTGGGGPPFGGGGVAGAPSWCNYKGQTYSHKEFVYRGPFDGIGCTHYFCISGTVQAYQIEDCIPAWQYPYCVQNFLRDQCCPEYDCPFASTDVTAGDNGNNQGNNEDRNIDFVAFPSWCKYNDQTYWNGQHVYHGPFNGIGWFHYHCVNGMIQGYKFEFCKVPAWVNPFCEQVFVDDMCCPEYDCPPGVPLRTYKCSVLP
;
A
#
# COMPACT_ATOMS: atom_id res chain seq x y z
N MET A 1 -53.71 18.00 -29.73
CA MET A 1 -54.24 17.71 -28.38
C MET A 1 -53.21 18.16 -27.36
N MET A 2 -53.37 19.36 -26.82
CA MET A 2 -52.43 19.99 -25.89
C MET A 2 -52.76 19.55 -24.45
N LYS A 3 -51.82 18.90 -23.78
CA LYS A 3 -51.91 18.58 -22.34
C LYS A 3 -51.40 19.78 -21.54
N LYS A 4 -52.26 20.31 -20.66
CA LYS A 4 -51.94 21.32 -19.65
C LYS A 4 -51.03 20.71 -18.58
N VAL A 5 -49.94 21.39 -18.28
CA VAL A 5 -49.09 21.14 -17.10
C VAL A 5 -49.52 22.14 -16.03
N ASN A 6 -49.98 21.65 -14.88
CA ASN A 6 -50.27 22.46 -13.70
C ASN A 6 -48.98 22.65 -12.90
N LEU A 7 -48.56 23.91 -12.77
CA LEU A 7 -47.44 24.34 -11.94
C LEU A 7 -47.98 24.63 -10.53
N ILE A 8 -47.57 23.84 -9.53
CA ILE A 8 -47.88 24.08 -8.12
C ILE A 8 -46.67 24.77 -7.50
N ILE A 9 -46.84 26.04 -7.10
CA ILE A 9 -45.86 26.84 -6.37
C ILE A 9 -46.20 26.72 -4.88
N PHE A 10 -45.33 26.07 -4.10
CA PHE A 10 -45.37 26.14 -2.64
C PHE A 10 -44.48 27.29 -2.16
N SER A 11 -45.09 28.30 -1.55
CA SER A 11 -44.38 29.35 -0.78
C SER A 11 -44.36 28.94 0.68
N PHE A 12 -43.16 28.77 1.26
CA PHE A 12 -42.99 28.64 2.71
C PHE A 12 -42.79 30.03 3.31
N ILE A 13 -43.70 30.39 4.22
CA ILE A 13 -43.63 31.56 5.09
C ILE A 13 -42.78 31.18 6.30
N ALA A 14 -41.60 31.80 6.45
CA ALA A 14 -40.84 31.75 7.69
C ALA A 14 -41.32 32.88 8.60
N SER A 15 -41.94 32.52 9.73
CA SER A 15 -42.24 33.43 10.83
C SER A 15 -41.34 33.07 12.01
N ALA A 16 -40.44 33.98 12.38
CA ALA A 16 -39.71 33.95 13.63
C ALA A 16 -39.99 35.25 14.38
N ASN A 17 -40.52 35.15 15.59
CA ASN A 17 -40.85 36.26 16.45
C ASN A 17 -40.54 35.89 17.91
N VAL A 18 -40.01 36.89 18.64
CA VAL A 18 -39.86 37.01 20.11
C VAL A 18 -38.72 36.17 20.73
N ALA A 19 -37.64 36.68 21.33
CA ALA A 19 -37.27 37.86 22.14
C ALA A 19 -37.19 37.61 23.67
N ILE A 20 -36.09 38.12 24.24
CA ILE A 20 -35.81 38.60 25.61
C ILE A 20 -35.47 37.57 26.71
N ALA A 21 -34.23 37.65 27.21
CA ALA A 21 -33.94 37.75 28.65
C ALA A 21 -32.53 38.35 28.89
N SER A 22 -32.53 39.55 29.46
CA SER A 22 -31.40 40.31 30.02
C SER A 22 -31.22 40.00 31.51
N LEU A 23 -30.00 40.16 32.06
CA LEU A 23 -29.62 40.64 33.42
C LEU A 23 -28.14 40.26 33.72
N PRO A 24 -27.43 40.88 34.70
CA PRO A 24 -27.05 42.30 34.76
C PRO A 24 -25.52 42.52 34.96
N ASP A 25 -25.14 43.78 34.83
CA ASP A 25 -23.84 44.38 35.15
C ASP A 25 -23.28 44.05 36.55
N HIS A 26 -21.99 43.72 36.59
CA HIS A 26 -21.11 44.05 37.72
C HIS A 26 -19.72 44.47 37.23
N LYS A 27 -19.24 45.62 37.73
CA LYS A 27 -17.93 46.23 37.49
C LYS A 27 -17.46 46.81 38.83
N PRO A 28 -16.20 47.26 38.95
CA PRO A 28 -14.94 46.52 39.15
C PRO A 28 -14.38 46.73 40.58
N ASP A 29 -13.27 46.10 40.96
CA ASP A 29 -12.15 46.84 41.60
C ASP A 29 -10.85 46.03 41.82
N HIS A 30 -9.76 46.73 41.48
CA HIS A 30 -8.35 46.66 41.90
C HIS A 30 -7.32 45.63 41.37
N PRO A 31 -6.08 46.11 41.02
CA PRO A 31 -4.99 45.30 40.45
C PRO A 31 -3.88 44.94 41.48
N ALA A 32 -3.20 43.81 41.24
CA ALA A 32 -1.89 43.46 41.84
C ALA A 32 -1.18 42.42 40.94
N PRO A 33 0.13 42.17 41.07
CA PRO A 33 1.09 42.47 40.01
C PRO A 33 1.67 41.26 39.27
N GLY A 34 1.89 41.46 37.96
CA GLY A 34 3.06 40.99 37.20
C GLY A 34 3.54 39.55 37.36
N HIS A 35 2.92 38.62 36.63
CA HIS A 35 3.59 37.42 36.16
C HIS A 35 3.84 37.53 34.66
N HIS A 36 5.12 37.53 34.27
CA HIS A 36 5.55 37.35 32.89
C HIS A 36 5.16 35.95 32.41
N HIS A 37 3.98 35.82 31.81
CA HIS A 37 3.69 34.72 30.91
C HIS A 37 4.45 34.97 29.62
N HIS A 38 5.34 34.05 29.27
CA HIS A 38 5.80 33.88 27.90
C HIS A 38 4.58 33.39 27.10
N ASP A 39 3.84 34.33 26.53
CA ASP A 39 2.89 34.05 25.46
C ASP A 39 3.73 33.62 24.25
N ASN A 40 3.86 32.31 24.08
CA ASN A 40 4.09 31.76 22.76
C ASN A 40 2.82 32.06 21.96
N ASP A 41 2.84 33.18 21.24
CA ASP A 41 1.93 33.46 20.13
C ASP A 41 2.02 32.30 19.14
N MET A 42 1.27 31.23 19.40
CA MET A 42 0.83 30.31 18.36
C MET A 42 -0.01 31.17 17.43
N ILE A 43 0.62 31.54 16.30
CA ILE A 43 0.00 32.25 15.19
C ILE A 43 -1.37 31.61 14.95
N SER A 44 -2.43 32.32 15.34
CA SER A 44 -3.81 31.86 15.16
C SER A 44 -4.11 31.91 13.66
N GLY A 45 -3.78 30.83 12.96
CA GLY A 45 -4.21 30.64 11.59
C GLY A 45 -5.74 30.74 11.49
N PRO A 46 -6.27 31.05 10.30
CA PRO A 46 -7.72 31.09 10.10
C PRO A 46 -8.36 29.77 10.54
N THR A 47 -9.38 29.85 11.37
CA THR A 47 -10.11 28.68 11.91
C THR A 47 -11.17 28.15 10.94
N TRP A 48 -11.12 28.56 9.68
CA TRP A 48 -12.11 28.23 8.66
C TRP A 48 -11.46 28.13 7.28
N CYS A 49 -12.04 27.31 6.42
CA CYS A 49 -11.61 27.09 5.04
C CYS A 49 -12.72 27.53 4.09
N THR A 50 -12.38 28.07 2.92
CA THR A 50 -13.35 28.29 1.85
C THR A 50 -13.08 27.34 0.69
N TYR A 51 -14.06 26.51 0.35
CA TYR A 51 -14.00 25.58 -0.76
C TYR A 51 -15.19 25.78 -1.69
N LYS A 52 -14.92 26.01 -2.99
CA LYS A 52 -15.92 26.30 -4.03
C LYS A 52 -16.93 27.41 -3.63
N GLY A 53 -16.46 28.41 -2.87
CA GLY A 53 -17.28 29.55 -2.44
C GLY A 53 -18.14 29.30 -1.19
N VAL A 54 -18.04 28.13 -0.56
CA VAL A 54 -18.68 27.81 0.73
C VAL A 54 -17.62 27.82 1.83
N THR A 55 -17.96 28.35 3.01
CA THR A 55 -17.06 28.42 4.18
C THR A 55 -17.37 27.29 5.15
N TYR A 56 -16.33 26.60 5.60
CA TYR A 56 -16.37 25.46 6.51
C TYR A 56 -15.57 25.79 7.78
N GLN A 57 -16.07 25.42 8.95
CA GLN A 57 -15.37 25.55 10.22
C GLN A 57 -14.25 24.51 10.35
N ASN A 58 -13.33 24.75 11.29
CA ASN A 58 -12.27 23.79 11.61
C ASN A 58 -12.86 22.41 11.98
N ASN A 59 -12.27 21.36 11.42
CA ASN A 59 -12.67 19.96 11.44
C ASN A 59 -14.00 19.61 10.73
N GLU A 60 -14.67 20.55 10.07
CA GLU A 60 -15.86 20.21 9.26
C GLU A 60 -15.48 19.43 8.00
N HIS A 61 -16.32 18.47 7.66
CA HIS A 61 -16.23 17.73 6.41
C HIS A 61 -16.56 18.67 5.24
N VAL A 62 -15.72 18.65 4.21
CA VAL A 62 -15.82 19.53 3.04
C VAL A 62 -16.38 18.78 1.84
N PHE A 63 -15.74 17.69 1.43
CA PHE A 63 -16.17 16.85 0.32
C PHE A 63 -15.46 15.48 0.34
N PHE A 64 -16.00 14.53 -0.44
CA PHE A 64 -15.34 13.25 -0.73
C PHE A 64 -14.71 13.28 -2.13
N GLU A 65 -13.52 12.68 -2.29
CA GLU A 65 -13.02 12.34 -3.63
C GLU A 65 -13.99 11.34 -4.32
N PRO A 66 -14.06 11.32 -5.67
CA PRO A 66 -14.86 10.33 -6.37
C PRO A 66 -14.47 8.89 -5.97
N PHE A 67 -15.48 8.02 -5.86
CA PHE A 67 -15.28 6.60 -5.59
C PHE A 67 -14.35 5.96 -6.64
N ASP A 68 -13.30 5.29 -6.17
CA ASP A 68 -12.25 4.70 -7.01
C ASP A 68 -12.43 3.18 -7.25
N GLY A 69 -13.50 2.59 -6.73
CA GLY A 69 -13.74 1.15 -6.75
C GLY A 69 -13.50 0.45 -5.41
N PHE A 70 -12.81 1.09 -4.47
CA PHE A 70 -12.49 0.55 -3.14
C PHE A 70 -13.00 1.43 -2.01
N GLY A 71 -13.02 2.75 -2.21
CA GLY A 71 -13.47 3.67 -1.19
C GLY A 71 -13.49 5.11 -1.67
N CYS A 72 -13.59 6.03 -0.73
CA CYS A 72 -13.39 7.46 -1.00
C CYS A 72 -12.60 8.14 0.10
N ILE A 73 -11.93 9.23 -0.28
CA ILE A 73 -11.12 10.02 0.64
C ILE A 73 -11.95 11.20 1.14
N HIS A 74 -12.07 11.29 2.46
CA HIS A 74 -12.72 12.40 3.16
C HIS A 74 -11.75 13.58 3.23
N HIS A 75 -12.21 14.75 2.83
CA HIS A 75 -11.48 16.00 3.03
C HIS A 75 -12.15 16.84 4.11
N HIS A 76 -11.36 17.28 5.08
CA HIS A 76 -11.83 18.14 6.17
C HIS A 76 -11.09 19.47 6.14
N CYS A 77 -11.75 20.51 6.64
CA CYS A 77 -11.10 21.78 6.91
C CYS A 77 -10.24 21.64 8.16
N VAL A 78 -8.93 21.86 8.07
CA VAL A 78 -8.00 21.81 9.21
C VAL A 78 -7.09 23.03 9.16
N ASN A 79 -7.19 23.89 10.18
CA ASN A 79 -6.39 25.11 10.36
C ASN A 79 -6.39 26.04 9.13
N GLY A 80 -7.52 26.14 8.45
CA GLY A 80 -7.71 27.02 7.31
C GLY A 80 -7.36 26.42 5.96
N GLU A 81 -6.91 25.15 5.93
CA GLU A 81 -6.65 24.41 4.70
C GLU A 81 -7.54 23.17 4.59
N VAL A 82 -7.93 22.80 3.37
CA VAL A 82 -8.65 21.55 3.12
C VAL A 82 -7.63 20.42 3.02
N GLN A 83 -7.70 19.46 3.92
CA GLN A 83 -6.74 18.37 4.03
C GLN A 83 -7.42 17.00 3.92
N LYS A 84 -6.68 16.02 3.40
CA LYS A 84 -7.07 14.61 3.44
C LYS A 84 -7.13 14.14 4.90
N PHE A 85 -8.27 13.62 5.31
CA PHE A 85 -8.52 13.25 6.70
C PHE A 85 -8.50 11.74 6.89
N LYS A 86 -9.35 11.01 6.17
CA LYS A 86 -9.44 9.55 6.25
C LYS A 86 -9.88 8.94 4.93
N VAL A 87 -9.56 7.67 4.74
CA VAL A 87 -10.16 6.82 3.70
C VAL A 87 -11.35 6.11 4.33
N GLU A 88 -12.51 6.19 3.69
CA GLU A 88 -13.65 5.33 3.99
C GLU A 88 -13.68 4.20 2.97
N GLU A 89 -13.54 2.97 3.46
CA GLU A 89 -13.63 1.76 2.66
C GLU A 89 -15.10 1.47 2.38
N CYS A 90 -15.43 1.24 1.11
CA CYS A 90 -16.77 0.89 0.68
C CYS A 90 -16.86 -0.61 0.39
N PRO A 91 -18.04 -1.24 0.55
CA PRO A 91 -18.25 -2.61 0.10
C PRO A 91 -17.90 -2.71 -1.39
N PRO A 92 -17.00 -3.59 -1.79
CA PRO A 92 -16.60 -3.68 -3.18
C PRO A 92 -17.67 -4.40 -4.00
N ALA A 93 -17.81 -4.01 -5.26
CA ALA A 93 -18.90 -4.44 -6.14
C ALA A 93 -19.04 -5.96 -6.30
N TRP A 94 -17.92 -6.69 -6.20
CA TRP A 94 -17.90 -8.15 -6.33
C TRP A 94 -18.59 -8.86 -5.16
N GLN A 95 -18.84 -8.20 -4.02
CA GLN A 95 -19.64 -8.73 -2.93
C GLN A 95 -21.15 -8.73 -3.24
N HIS A 96 -21.57 -7.99 -4.27
CA HIS A 96 -22.96 -7.83 -4.68
C HIS A 96 -23.15 -8.21 -6.16
N PRO A 97 -22.88 -9.47 -6.55
CA PRO A 97 -22.95 -9.89 -7.95
C PRO A 97 -24.38 -9.77 -8.50
N GLY A 98 -24.52 -9.11 -9.64
CA GLY A 98 -25.82 -8.90 -10.31
C GLY A 98 -26.66 -7.75 -9.75
N CYS A 99 -26.08 -6.92 -8.87
CA CYS A 99 -26.72 -5.72 -8.33
C CYS A 99 -26.20 -4.47 -9.06
N GLU A 100 -27.07 -3.49 -9.28
CA GLU A 100 -26.69 -2.20 -9.89
C GLU A 100 -26.14 -1.25 -8.81
N GLN A 101 -25.05 -0.55 -9.12
CA GLN A 101 -24.51 0.51 -8.25
C GLN A 101 -25.33 1.77 -8.38
N LYS A 102 -25.73 2.34 -7.25
CA LYS A 102 -26.47 3.59 -7.17
C LYS A 102 -25.73 4.57 -6.27
N PHE A 103 -25.33 5.70 -6.85
CA PHE A 103 -24.65 6.77 -6.13
C PHE A 103 -25.67 7.80 -5.64
N THR A 104 -25.64 8.09 -4.35
CA THR A 104 -26.45 9.14 -3.72
C THR A 104 -25.58 10.39 -3.54
N ASP A 105 -26.11 11.55 -3.94
CA ASP A 105 -25.38 12.82 -3.78
C ASP A 105 -25.14 13.11 -2.29
N GLY A 106 -23.89 13.36 -1.93
CA GLY A 106 -23.47 13.57 -0.54
C GLY A 106 -23.10 12.30 0.23
N GLU A 107 -23.15 11.11 -0.39
CA GLU A 107 -22.63 9.88 0.19
C GLU A 107 -21.35 9.43 -0.53
N CYS A 108 -20.40 8.89 0.22
CA CYS A 108 -19.17 8.34 -0.35
C CYS A 108 -19.44 7.00 -1.04
N CYS A 109 -20.03 6.05 -0.30
CA CYS A 109 -20.19 4.69 -0.81
C CYS A 109 -21.45 4.52 -1.65
N PRO A 110 -21.38 3.74 -2.75
CA PRO A 110 -22.58 3.40 -3.52
C PRO A 110 -23.48 2.44 -2.74
N GLU A 111 -24.79 2.57 -2.96
CA GLU A 111 -25.74 1.52 -2.61
C GLU A 111 -25.78 0.47 -3.72
N TYR A 112 -25.91 -0.81 -3.34
CA TYR A 112 -26.07 -1.91 -4.29
C TYR A 112 -27.53 -2.36 -4.34
N VAL A 113 -28.22 -2.03 -5.45
CA VAL A 113 -29.64 -2.37 -5.65
C VAL A 113 -29.72 -3.67 -6.46
N CYS A 114 -30.05 -4.76 -5.77
CA CYS A 114 -30.25 -6.06 -6.39
C CYS A 114 -31.72 -6.19 -6.82
N THR A 115 -31.99 -6.52 -8.08
CA THR A 115 -33.35 -6.93 -8.47
C THR A 115 -33.60 -8.32 -7.91
N GLU A 116 -34.55 -8.44 -6.97
CA GLU A 116 -34.93 -9.73 -6.39
C GLU A 116 -35.27 -10.71 -7.53
N LYS A 117 -34.44 -11.74 -7.69
CA LYS A 117 -34.81 -12.91 -8.47
C LYS A 117 -35.78 -13.71 -7.60
N ASP A 118 -37.07 -13.47 -7.82
CA ASP A 118 -38.20 -14.37 -7.61
C ASP A 118 -37.93 -15.52 -6.61
N ASP A 119 -38.26 -15.29 -5.33
CA ASP A 119 -38.06 -16.15 -4.15
C ASP A 119 -38.82 -17.51 -4.19
N SER A 120 -39.03 -18.10 -5.37
CA SER A 120 -39.81 -19.33 -5.52
C SER A 120 -38.98 -20.62 -5.62
N VAL A 121 -37.68 -20.61 -5.31
CA VAL A 121 -36.88 -21.83 -5.19
C VAL A 121 -36.11 -21.84 -3.87
N GLY A 122 -36.70 -22.49 -2.87
CA GLY A 122 -36.15 -22.65 -1.54
C GLY A 122 -34.84 -23.44 -1.46
N ASP A 123 -34.08 -23.13 -0.41
CA ASP A 123 -33.18 -24.02 0.32
C ASP A 123 -32.41 -25.05 -0.51
N ASN A 124 -31.39 -24.57 -1.23
CA ASN A 124 -30.09 -25.21 -1.41
C ASN A 124 -29.25 -24.28 -2.28
N ILE A 125 -28.71 -23.20 -1.69
CA ILE A 125 -27.65 -22.42 -2.34
C ILE A 125 -26.42 -23.31 -2.37
N ARG A 126 -26.36 -24.18 -3.38
CA ARG A 126 -25.09 -24.68 -3.91
C ARG A 126 -24.28 -23.43 -4.21
N ASN A 127 -23.07 -23.32 -3.64
CA ASN A 127 -22.08 -22.34 -4.08
C ASN A 127 -22.17 -22.24 -5.60
N PRO A 128 -22.56 -21.08 -6.17
CA PRO A 128 -22.64 -20.97 -7.61
C PRO A 128 -21.24 -21.27 -8.13
N SER A 129 -21.06 -22.40 -8.78
CA SER A 129 -19.79 -22.81 -9.40
C SER A 129 -19.55 -22.04 -10.69
N PHE A 130 -20.07 -20.82 -10.77
CA PHE A 130 -20.04 -19.95 -11.93
C PHE A 130 -19.98 -18.48 -11.53
N CYS A 131 -19.30 -17.69 -12.35
CA CYS A 131 -19.12 -16.25 -12.17
C CYS A 131 -19.71 -15.52 -13.37
N THR A 132 -20.21 -14.30 -13.17
CA THR A 132 -20.70 -13.46 -14.28
C THR A 132 -19.80 -12.25 -14.44
N TYR A 133 -19.29 -12.02 -15.65
CA TYR A 133 -18.47 -10.86 -16.00
C TYR A 133 -18.79 -10.40 -17.43
N ASN A 134 -19.07 -9.10 -17.63
CA ASN A 134 -19.49 -8.53 -18.92
C ASN A 134 -20.58 -9.35 -19.63
N ASP A 135 -21.65 -9.67 -18.89
CA ASP A 135 -22.79 -10.48 -19.35
C ASP A 135 -22.45 -11.91 -19.81
N GLN A 136 -21.22 -12.38 -19.59
CA GLN A 136 -20.80 -13.76 -19.84
C GLN A 136 -20.72 -14.56 -18.54
N ILE A 137 -21.08 -15.84 -18.63
CA ILE A 137 -21.03 -16.79 -17.51
C ILE A 137 -19.78 -17.67 -17.68
N TYR A 138 -18.96 -17.71 -16.64
CA TYR A 138 -17.73 -18.47 -16.54
C TYR A 138 -17.92 -19.60 -15.53
N SER A 139 -17.36 -20.77 -15.81
CA SER A 139 -17.39 -21.93 -14.90
C SER A 139 -16.23 -21.87 -13.90
N GLU A 140 -16.31 -22.66 -12.83
CA GLU A 140 -15.22 -22.87 -11.88
C GLU A 140 -13.88 -23.17 -12.57
N GLY A 141 -12.87 -22.36 -12.29
CA GLY A 141 -11.53 -22.42 -12.84
C GLY A 141 -11.33 -21.69 -14.17
N ASP A 142 -12.38 -21.15 -14.79
CA ASP A 142 -12.25 -20.46 -16.07
C ASP A 142 -11.49 -19.14 -15.92
N PHE A 143 -10.57 -18.89 -16.85
CA PHE A 143 -9.93 -17.59 -17.02
C PHE A 143 -10.96 -16.59 -17.52
N ILE A 144 -11.00 -15.41 -16.89
CA ILE A 144 -11.96 -14.37 -17.22
C ILE A 144 -11.27 -13.25 -17.99
N PHE A 145 -10.28 -12.59 -17.39
CA PHE A 145 -9.55 -11.49 -18.01
C PHE A 145 -8.21 -11.23 -17.34
N ASN A 146 -7.34 -10.47 -18.03
CA ASN A 146 -6.13 -9.90 -17.47
C ASN A 146 -6.45 -8.52 -16.88
N GLY A 147 -6.06 -8.29 -15.63
CA GLY A 147 -6.13 -6.99 -14.98
C GLY A 147 -5.29 -5.92 -15.67
N PRO A 148 -5.37 -4.67 -15.20
CA PRO A 148 -4.57 -3.59 -15.74
C PRO A 148 -3.07 -3.84 -15.53
N PHE A 149 -2.26 -3.39 -16.48
CA PHE A 149 -0.81 -3.41 -16.37
C PHE A 149 -0.35 -2.45 -15.26
N ASN A 150 0.41 -2.95 -14.29
CA ASN A 150 0.86 -2.18 -13.12
C ASN A 150 2.30 -1.68 -13.20
N GLY A 151 2.92 -1.71 -14.40
CA GLY A 151 4.33 -1.37 -14.61
C GLY A 151 5.28 -2.57 -14.65
N VAL A 152 4.87 -3.71 -14.07
CA VAL A 152 5.66 -4.96 -14.09
C VAL A 152 4.94 -6.06 -14.87
N GLY A 153 3.62 -6.12 -14.74
CA GLY A 153 2.81 -7.18 -15.33
C GLY A 153 1.33 -6.97 -15.09
N CYS A 154 0.53 -8.02 -15.30
CA CYS A 154 -0.90 -7.99 -14.99
C CYS A 154 -1.32 -9.18 -14.14
N PRO A 155 -2.18 -8.98 -13.14
CA PRO A 155 -2.86 -10.09 -12.48
C PRO A 155 -3.84 -10.76 -13.44
N LYS A 156 -3.97 -12.09 -13.35
CA LYS A 156 -4.95 -12.89 -14.09
C LYS A 156 -6.10 -13.26 -13.19
N TYR A 157 -7.31 -12.99 -13.66
CA TYR A 157 -8.54 -13.25 -12.92
C TYR A 157 -9.23 -14.51 -13.40
N TYR A 158 -9.59 -15.36 -12.45
CA TYR A 158 -10.26 -16.64 -12.67
C TYR A 158 -11.57 -16.69 -11.89
N CYS A 159 -12.52 -17.48 -12.38
CA CYS A 159 -13.73 -17.80 -11.64
C CYS A 159 -13.43 -18.87 -10.60
N LYS A 160 -13.60 -18.58 -9.31
CA LYS A 160 -13.35 -19.52 -8.21
C LYS A 160 -14.40 -19.40 -7.13
N ALA A 161 -15.05 -20.53 -6.84
CA ALA A 161 -16.19 -20.64 -5.96
C ALA A 161 -17.27 -19.57 -6.19
N GLY A 162 -17.52 -19.22 -7.45
CA GLY A 162 -18.50 -18.20 -7.83
C GLY A 162 -18.04 -16.75 -7.71
N LEU A 163 -16.75 -16.54 -7.43
CA LEU A 163 -16.13 -15.22 -7.32
C LEU A 163 -15.02 -15.04 -8.36
N ILE A 164 -14.82 -13.80 -8.81
CA ILE A 164 -13.71 -13.43 -9.67
C ILE A 164 -12.48 -13.16 -8.79
N GLN A 165 -11.45 -14.00 -8.87
CA GLN A 165 -10.28 -13.93 -8.01
C GLN A 165 -8.99 -13.81 -8.83
N ALA A 166 -8.04 -13.01 -8.35
CA ALA A 166 -6.69 -12.96 -8.91
C ALA A 166 -5.88 -14.16 -8.40
N GLU A 167 -5.43 -15.04 -9.29
CA GLU A 167 -4.63 -16.22 -8.89
C GLU A 167 -3.20 -16.18 -9.43
N GLU A 168 -3.00 -15.63 -10.62
CA GLU A 168 -1.70 -15.62 -11.29
C GLU A 168 -1.28 -14.19 -11.64
N PHE A 169 0.02 -14.01 -11.88
CA PHE A 169 0.57 -12.75 -12.35
C PHE A 169 1.40 -13.01 -13.60
N GLU A 170 1.03 -12.37 -14.71
CA GLU A 170 1.83 -12.40 -15.93
C GLU A 170 2.82 -11.24 -15.92
N THR A 171 4.10 -11.57 -15.81
CA THR A 171 5.18 -10.58 -15.91
C THR A 171 5.37 -10.19 -17.37
N CYS A 172 5.40 -8.90 -17.65
CA CYS A 172 5.59 -8.39 -19.00
C CYS A 172 7.06 -8.14 -19.31
N PRO A 173 7.46 -8.30 -20.58
CA PRO A 173 8.80 -7.92 -21.00
C PRO A 173 9.01 -6.42 -20.76
N MET A 174 10.19 -6.06 -20.26
CA MET A 174 10.62 -4.66 -20.20
C MET A 174 11.08 -4.20 -21.60
N PRO A 175 10.94 -2.90 -21.94
CA PRO A 175 11.45 -2.39 -23.20
C PRO A 175 12.97 -2.55 -23.26
N VAL A 176 13.47 -2.95 -24.43
CA VAL A 176 14.92 -3.12 -24.65
C VAL A 176 15.65 -1.77 -24.61
N PHE A 177 14.99 -0.68 -25.02
CA PHE A 177 15.58 0.66 -24.97
C PHE A 177 14.76 1.58 -24.07
N PRO A 178 15.42 2.46 -23.28
CA PRO A 178 14.72 3.55 -22.62
C PRO A 178 14.10 4.46 -23.67
N ASN A 179 12.85 4.88 -23.43
CA ASN A 179 12.03 5.73 -24.33
C ASN A 179 11.43 5.04 -25.56
N CYS A 180 11.29 3.72 -25.58
CA CYS A 180 10.39 3.11 -26.56
C CYS A 180 8.95 3.59 -26.29
N GLU A 181 8.21 3.87 -27.36
CA GLU A 181 6.81 4.23 -27.26
C GLU A 181 6.00 3.00 -26.87
N GLN A 182 5.21 3.12 -25.80
CA GLN A 182 4.40 2.05 -25.27
C GLN A 182 3.02 2.08 -25.93
N SER A 183 2.57 0.94 -26.45
CA SER A 183 1.23 0.78 -27.01
C SER A 183 0.52 -0.40 -26.37
N PHE A 184 -0.78 -0.25 -26.12
CA PHE A 184 -1.62 -1.29 -25.55
C PHE A 184 -2.61 -1.80 -26.60
N THR A 185 -2.62 -3.10 -26.81
CA THR A 185 -3.65 -3.75 -27.62
C THR A 185 -4.79 -4.19 -26.71
N GLN A 186 -6.03 -3.85 -27.06
CA GLN A 186 -7.20 -4.24 -26.27
C GLN A 186 -7.24 -5.76 -26.05
N GLY A 187 -7.38 -6.19 -24.80
CA GLY A 187 -7.41 -7.60 -24.41
C GLY A 187 -6.04 -8.26 -24.25
N VAL A 188 -4.94 -7.56 -24.58
CA VAL A 188 -3.57 -8.03 -24.34
C VAL A 188 -3.05 -7.37 -23.07
N CYS A 189 -2.59 -8.18 -22.11
CA CYS A 189 -2.00 -7.68 -20.87
C CYS A 189 -0.75 -6.84 -21.16
N CYS A 190 0.22 -7.44 -21.85
CA CYS A 190 1.52 -6.83 -21.98
C CYS A 190 1.57 -5.78 -23.08
N PRO A 191 2.16 -4.61 -22.80
CA PRO A 191 2.37 -3.60 -23.80
C PRO A 191 3.32 -4.08 -24.89
N GLN A 192 3.14 -3.55 -26.09
CA GLN A 192 4.14 -3.60 -27.14
C GLN A 192 4.95 -2.31 -27.11
N TYR A 193 6.26 -2.45 -27.31
CA TYR A 193 7.19 -1.32 -27.33
C TYR A 193 7.68 -1.09 -28.75
N ASP A 194 7.35 0.08 -29.29
CA ASP A 194 7.92 0.56 -30.55
C ASP A 194 9.17 1.39 -30.26
N CYS A 195 10.32 0.84 -30.63
CA CYS A 195 11.62 1.47 -30.43
C CYS A 195 12.16 2.11 -31.73
N SER A 196 11.34 2.24 -32.79
CA SER A 196 11.78 2.75 -34.10
C SER A 196 12.23 4.22 -34.06
N ASN A 197 11.73 4.99 -33.10
CA ASN A 197 12.07 6.39 -32.89
C ASN A 197 13.23 6.62 -31.91
N VAL A 198 13.84 5.55 -31.39
CA VAL A 198 15.04 5.67 -30.56
C VAL A 198 16.21 6.01 -31.49
N ILE A 199 16.35 7.31 -31.79
CA ILE A 199 17.52 7.84 -32.47
C ILE A 199 18.71 7.53 -31.56
N THR A 200 19.53 6.57 -31.97
CA THR A 200 20.87 6.40 -31.44
C THR A 200 21.62 7.68 -31.76
N SER A 201 21.63 8.61 -30.79
CA SER A 201 22.38 9.86 -30.84
C SER A 201 23.87 9.51 -30.75
N GLY A 202 24.40 9.07 -31.88
CA GLY A 202 25.78 8.72 -32.12
C GLY A 202 26.14 9.06 -33.56
N ASP A 203 25.83 10.28 -33.99
CA ASP A 203 26.44 10.88 -35.18
C ASP A 203 26.88 12.30 -34.82
N ASP A 204 27.93 12.39 -34.00
CA ASP A 204 28.69 13.62 -33.81
C ASP A 204 29.56 13.82 -35.05
N THR A 205 28.99 14.52 -36.03
CA THR A 205 29.65 14.94 -37.26
C THR A 205 30.63 16.08 -36.96
N THR A 206 31.79 15.75 -36.39
CA THR A 206 32.97 16.64 -36.48
C THR A 206 33.90 16.18 -37.60
N GLY A 207 33.79 16.91 -38.70
CA GLY A 207 34.72 17.10 -39.83
C GLY A 207 35.98 16.23 -39.97
N GLY A 208 36.05 15.53 -41.10
CA GLY A 208 37.31 15.04 -41.67
C GLY A 208 37.08 14.38 -43.03
N GLY A 209 37.36 15.09 -44.12
CA GLY A 209 37.12 14.62 -45.49
C GLY A 209 37.91 13.37 -45.88
N GLY A 210 37.27 12.48 -46.64
CA GLY A 210 37.87 11.29 -47.27
C GLY A 210 36.81 10.49 -48.07
N PRO A 211 37.19 9.77 -49.15
CA PRO A 211 36.48 9.74 -50.43
C PRO A 211 35.34 8.70 -50.55
N PRO A 212 34.51 8.76 -51.61
CA PRO A 212 33.30 7.97 -51.73
C PRO A 212 33.62 6.59 -52.28
N PHE A 213 33.37 5.55 -51.50
CA PHE A 213 33.16 4.21 -52.04
C PHE A 213 31.94 3.56 -51.40
N GLY A 214 30.99 3.26 -52.27
CA GLY A 214 29.78 2.55 -51.93
C GLY A 214 30.04 1.11 -51.49
N GLY A 215 29.18 0.66 -50.59
CA GLY A 215 29.11 -0.71 -50.11
C GLY A 215 28.17 -0.71 -48.91
N GLY A 216 26.89 -0.99 -49.16
CA GLY A 216 25.86 -1.11 -48.14
C GLY A 216 26.19 -2.22 -47.15
N GLY A 217 26.88 -1.89 -46.08
CA GLY A 217 26.89 -2.61 -44.83
C GLY A 217 26.09 -1.77 -43.84
N VAL A 218 25.06 -2.35 -43.25
CA VAL A 218 24.34 -1.78 -42.10
C VAL A 218 25.41 -1.38 -41.08
N ALA A 219 25.59 -0.06 -40.87
CA ALA A 219 26.61 0.46 -39.98
C ALA A 219 26.43 -0.20 -38.62
N GLY A 220 27.43 -0.99 -38.20
CA GLY A 220 27.41 -1.67 -36.92
C GLY A 220 27.14 -0.64 -35.83
N ALA A 221 26.08 -0.88 -35.04
CA ALA A 221 25.75 -0.01 -33.91
C ALA A 221 27.02 0.26 -33.09
N PRO A 222 27.26 1.51 -32.66
CA PRO A 222 28.47 1.84 -31.92
C PRO A 222 28.63 0.89 -30.74
N SER A 223 29.80 0.28 -30.61
CA SER A 223 30.10 -0.69 -29.56
C SER A 223 30.37 -0.02 -28.20
N TRP A 224 30.06 1.26 -28.05
CA TRP A 224 30.36 2.07 -26.89
C TRP A 224 29.30 3.14 -26.65
N CYS A 225 29.12 3.56 -25.39
CA CYS A 225 28.12 4.54 -24.95
C CYS A 225 28.81 5.69 -24.21
N ASN A 226 28.33 6.92 -24.38
CA ASN A 226 28.77 8.05 -23.57
C ASN A 226 27.72 8.37 -22.49
N TYR A 227 28.14 8.36 -21.22
CA TYR A 227 27.29 8.74 -20.09
C TYR A 227 28.05 9.65 -19.13
N LYS A 228 27.48 10.83 -18.83
CA LYS A 228 28.08 11.88 -17.98
C LYS A 228 29.56 12.20 -18.33
N GLY A 229 29.89 12.19 -19.61
CA GLY A 229 31.23 12.50 -20.11
C GLY A 229 32.25 11.36 -20.02
N GLN A 230 31.84 10.14 -19.64
CA GLN A 230 32.66 8.93 -19.70
C GLN A 230 32.17 8.00 -20.80
N THR A 231 33.10 7.28 -21.44
CA THR A 231 32.82 6.30 -22.49
C THR A 231 32.90 4.89 -21.91
N TYR A 232 31.88 4.09 -22.17
CA TYR A 232 31.72 2.72 -21.70
C TYR A 232 31.66 1.78 -22.91
N SER A 233 32.25 0.60 -22.82
CA SER A 233 32.23 -0.44 -23.85
C SER A 233 30.94 -1.27 -23.81
N HIS A 234 30.63 -1.99 -24.88
CA HIS A 234 29.48 -2.90 -24.93
C HIS A 234 29.51 -3.92 -23.77
N LYS A 235 28.40 -4.04 -23.05
CA LYS A 235 28.19 -4.80 -21.80
C LYS A 235 29.04 -4.33 -20.61
N GLU A 236 29.55 -3.11 -20.65
CA GLU A 236 30.19 -2.49 -19.49
C GLU A 236 29.12 -1.89 -18.58
N PHE A 237 29.28 -2.07 -17.26
CA PHE A 237 28.43 -1.44 -16.26
C PHE A 237 28.66 0.07 -16.26
N VAL A 238 27.56 0.83 -16.30
CA VAL A 238 27.60 2.30 -16.39
C VAL A 238 27.31 2.93 -15.04
N TYR A 239 26.13 2.62 -14.47
CA TYR A 239 25.71 3.13 -13.18
C TYR A 239 24.60 2.27 -12.58
N ARG A 240 24.29 2.51 -11.31
CA ARG A 240 23.17 1.88 -10.61
C ARG A 240 22.04 2.89 -10.41
N GLY A 241 20.82 2.48 -10.73
CA GLY A 241 19.60 3.24 -10.47
C GLY A 241 19.33 3.39 -8.97
N PRO A 242 18.42 4.31 -8.59
CA PRO A 242 18.01 4.45 -7.20
C PRO A 242 17.29 3.19 -6.71
N PHE A 243 17.32 2.98 -5.39
CA PHE A 243 16.54 1.94 -4.73
C PHE A 243 15.05 2.30 -4.77
N ASP A 244 14.22 1.36 -5.24
CA ASP A 244 12.76 1.56 -5.42
C ASP A 244 11.90 0.95 -4.29
N GLY A 245 12.54 0.40 -3.25
CA GLY A 245 11.87 -0.33 -2.18
C GLY A 245 11.98 -1.85 -2.29
N ILE A 246 12.31 -2.37 -3.49
CA ILE A 246 12.48 -3.79 -3.76
C ILE A 246 13.93 -4.09 -4.13
N GLY A 247 14.53 -3.25 -4.96
CA GLY A 247 15.90 -3.46 -5.44
C GLY A 247 16.47 -2.23 -6.13
N CYS A 248 17.55 -2.42 -6.87
CA CYS A 248 18.02 -1.41 -7.82
C CYS A 248 18.31 -2.03 -9.18
N THR A 249 18.10 -1.20 -10.18
CA THR A 249 18.38 -1.54 -11.56
C THR A 249 19.82 -1.16 -11.91
N HIS A 250 20.60 -2.12 -12.40
CA HIS A 250 21.94 -1.90 -12.94
C HIS A 250 21.83 -1.54 -14.41
N TYR A 251 22.49 -0.45 -14.79
CA TYR A 251 22.51 0.04 -16.16
C TYR A 251 23.84 -0.30 -16.82
N PHE A 252 23.76 -0.87 -18.01
CA PHE A 252 24.91 -1.28 -18.82
C PHE A 252 24.89 -0.58 -20.16
N CYS A 253 26.07 -0.41 -20.75
CA CYS A 253 26.20 0.07 -22.10
C CYS A 253 25.88 -1.08 -23.08
N ILE A 254 24.70 -1.08 -23.67
CA ILE A 254 24.29 -2.10 -24.64
C ILE A 254 24.08 -1.42 -25.99
N SER A 255 24.90 -1.86 -26.95
CA SER A 255 24.88 -1.43 -28.37
C SER A 255 24.80 0.08 -28.56
N GLY A 256 25.59 0.82 -27.78
CA GLY A 256 25.68 2.28 -27.91
C GLY A 256 24.71 3.08 -27.07
N THR A 257 23.87 2.41 -26.27
CA THR A 257 22.93 3.05 -25.35
C THR A 257 23.06 2.52 -23.93
N VAL A 258 22.82 3.37 -22.93
CA VAL A 258 22.79 2.95 -21.53
C VAL A 258 21.40 2.39 -21.22
N GLN A 259 21.32 1.11 -20.86
CA GLN A 259 20.07 0.38 -20.68
C GLN A 259 20.02 -0.33 -19.33
N ALA A 260 18.83 -0.44 -18.76
CA ALA A 260 18.59 -1.34 -17.64
C ALA A 260 18.86 -2.79 -18.09
N TYR A 261 19.72 -3.51 -17.36
CA TYR A 261 20.12 -4.86 -17.75
C TYR A 261 19.83 -5.90 -16.68
N GLN A 262 20.05 -5.55 -15.42
CA GLN A 262 19.91 -6.46 -14.30
C GLN A 262 19.23 -5.74 -13.14
N ILE A 263 18.32 -6.43 -12.46
CA ILE A 263 17.78 -5.97 -11.18
C ILE A 263 18.50 -6.76 -10.10
N GLU A 264 19.01 -6.04 -9.10
CA GLU A 264 19.50 -6.62 -7.86
C GLU A 264 18.41 -6.49 -6.83
N ASP A 265 17.79 -7.61 -6.48
CA ASP A 265 16.81 -7.67 -5.41
C ASP A 265 17.50 -7.41 -4.07
N CYS A 266 16.99 -6.44 -3.33
CA CYS A 266 17.46 -6.15 -1.99
C CYS A 266 16.51 -6.77 -0.97
N ILE A 267 17.03 -6.98 0.25
CA ILE A 267 16.17 -7.34 1.36
C ILE A 267 15.24 -6.15 1.65
N PRO A 268 13.92 -6.32 1.61
CA PRO A 268 13.01 -5.20 1.75
C PRO A 268 12.89 -4.77 3.22
N ALA A 269 12.60 -3.47 3.42
CA ALA A 269 12.64 -2.82 4.73
C ALA A 269 11.72 -3.46 5.78
N TRP A 270 10.60 -4.03 5.34
CA TRP A 270 9.61 -4.67 6.21
C TRP A 270 10.13 -5.95 6.88
N GLN A 271 11.22 -6.54 6.39
CA GLN A 271 11.91 -7.64 7.09
C GLN A 271 12.71 -7.14 8.30
N TYR A 272 12.98 -5.83 8.38
CA TYR A 272 13.78 -5.19 9.42
C TYR A 272 13.11 -3.88 9.91
N PRO A 273 11.89 -3.96 10.48
CA PRO A 273 11.06 -2.79 10.79
C PRO A 273 11.66 -1.84 11.83
N TYR A 274 12.72 -2.23 12.53
CA TYR A 274 13.40 -1.44 13.57
C TYR A 274 14.86 -1.11 13.24
N CYS A 275 15.32 -1.42 12.02
CA CYS A 275 16.67 -1.11 11.60
C CYS A 275 16.68 0.16 10.76
N VAL A 276 17.73 0.97 10.94
CA VAL A 276 17.92 2.16 10.11
C VAL A 276 18.52 1.72 8.78
N GLN A 277 17.89 2.13 7.68
CA GLN A 277 18.46 1.92 6.35
C GLN A 277 19.67 2.82 6.16
N ASN A 278 20.83 2.21 6.02
CA ASN A 278 22.08 2.89 5.71
C ASN A 278 22.48 2.55 4.28
N PHE A 279 22.42 3.55 3.40
CA PHE A 279 22.92 3.45 2.04
C PHE A 279 24.40 3.80 2.03
N LEU A 280 25.26 2.77 1.96
CA LEU A 280 26.67 3.01 1.73
C LEU A 280 26.90 3.56 0.33
N ARG A 281 27.88 4.47 0.22
CA ARG A 281 28.28 5.03 -1.08
C ARG A 281 28.64 3.88 -2.02
N ASP A 282 28.06 3.90 -3.22
CA ASP A 282 28.26 2.92 -4.30
C ASP A 282 27.62 1.52 -4.06
N GLN A 283 26.78 1.35 -3.04
CA GLN A 283 25.96 0.15 -2.86
C GLN A 283 24.49 0.39 -3.28
N CYS A 284 23.88 -0.62 -3.90
CA CYS A 284 22.43 -0.64 -4.18
C CYS A 284 21.62 -0.75 -2.90
N CYS A 285 21.85 -1.88 -2.23
CA CYS A 285 20.97 -2.34 -1.20
C CYS A 285 21.33 -1.61 0.08
N PRO A 286 20.33 -1.11 0.82
CA PRO A 286 20.60 -0.56 2.12
C PRO A 286 21.18 -1.68 2.99
N GLU A 287 22.26 -1.36 3.68
CA GLU A 287 22.63 -2.13 4.86
C GLU A 287 21.65 -1.71 5.97
N TYR A 288 21.17 -2.69 6.70
CA TYR A 288 20.26 -2.45 7.82
C TYR A 288 21.10 -2.39 9.08
N ASP A 289 21.38 -1.17 9.55
CA ASP A 289 21.98 -0.97 10.86
C ASP A 289 20.89 -1.15 11.90
N CYS A 290 20.84 -2.37 12.40
CA CYS A 290 20.02 -2.75 13.50
C CYS A 290 20.85 -2.49 14.77
N PRO A 291 20.58 -1.42 15.56
CA PRO A 291 21.37 -1.06 16.74
C PRO A 291 21.43 -2.13 17.84
N PHE A 292 20.83 -3.30 17.60
CA PHE A 292 20.76 -4.42 18.52
C PHE A 292 21.14 -5.78 17.90
N ALA A 293 21.64 -5.82 16.66
CA ALA A 293 22.08 -7.04 15.98
C ALA A 293 23.61 -7.14 15.94
N SER A 294 24.24 -7.30 17.11
CA SER A 294 25.66 -7.67 17.16
C SER A 294 25.94 -8.54 18.36
N THR A 295 25.74 -9.84 18.18
CA THR A 295 26.66 -10.85 18.71
C THR A 295 26.59 -12.06 17.78
N ASP A 296 27.50 -12.09 16.82
CA ASP A 296 27.91 -13.34 16.18
C ASP A 296 28.56 -14.19 17.28
N VAL A 297 27.85 -15.20 17.77
CA VAL A 297 28.45 -16.29 18.52
C VAL A 297 29.22 -17.10 17.49
N THR A 298 30.43 -16.63 17.16
CA THR A 298 31.42 -17.52 16.58
C THR A 298 31.75 -18.55 17.66
N ALA A 299 31.27 -19.77 17.43
CA ALA A 299 31.61 -20.93 18.21
C ALA A 299 33.14 -21.03 18.30
N GLY A 300 33.66 -20.82 19.50
CA GLY A 300 35.04 -21.11 19.85
C GLY A 300 35.33 -22.59 19.61
N ASP A 301 36.15 -22.82 18.60
CA ASP A 301 37.49 -23.38 18.70
C ASP A 301 37.71 -24.78 19.29
N ASN A 302 38.59 -25.51 18.61
CA ASN A 302 39.65 -26.27 19.27
C ASN A 302 40.88 -26.31 18.34
N GLY A 303 41.71 -25.27 18.42
CA GLY A 303 42.98 -25.20 17.69
C GLY A 303 43.97 -24.23 18.33
N ASN A 304 44.67 -24.69 19.37
CA ASN A 304 45.85 -24.08 20.00
C ASN A 304 46.71 -23.22 19.05
N ASN A 305 46.87 -21.94 19.35
CA ASN A 305 48.17 -21.28 19.19
C ASN A 305 48.33 -20.05 20.07
N GLN A 306 49.39 -20.09 20.90
CA GLN A 306 49.90 -18.94 21.65
C GLN A 306 50.52 -17.92 20.68
N GLY A 307 50.12 -16.66 20.79
CA GLY A 307 50.77 -15.56 20.09
C GLY A 307 50.27 -14.21 20.61
N ASN A 308 51.14 -13.51 21.32
CA ASN A 308 50.94 -12.22 21.97
C ASN A 308 50.28 -11.16 21.07
N ASN A 309 49.24 -10.49 21.57
CA ASN A 309 48.98 -9.09 21.20
C ASN A 309 48.22 -8.37 22.31
N GLU A 310 48.79 -7.24 22.72
CA GLU A 310 48.32 -6.35 23.77
C GLU A 310 47.12 -5.51 23.32
N ASP A 311 46.19 -5.31 24.27
CA ASP A 311 45.33 -4.14 24.45
C ASP A 311 44.42 -3.65 23.31
N ARG A 312 43.22 -4.27 23.23
CA ARG A 312 41.96 -3.52 23.10
C ARG A 312 40.89 -4.15 23.99
N ASN A 313 40.77 -3.62 25.20
CA ASN A 313 39.68 -3.93 26.12
C ASN A 313 38.41 -3.23 25.60
N ILE A 314 37.65 -3.91 24.73
CA ILE A 314 36.27 -3.53 24.41
C ILE A 314 35.43 -4.22 25.48
N ASP A 315 34.85 -3.44 26.40
CA ASP A 315 33.88 -3.94 27.36
C ASP A 315 32.72 -4.59 26.60
N PHE A 316 32.72 -5.92 26.53
CA PHE A 316 31.60 -6.70 26.04
C PHE A 316 30.44 -6.47 27.00
N VAL A 317 29.51 -5.60 26.62
CA VAL A 317 28.22 -5.48 27.31
C VAL A 317 27.50 -6.80 27.09
N ALA A 318 27.55 -7.67 28.11
CA ALA A 318 26.78 -8.89 28.11
C ALA A 318 25.30 -8.50 27.99
N PHE A 319 24.69 -8.77 26.82
CA PHE A 319 23.26 -8.57 26.65
C PHE A 319 22.54 -9.39 27.72
N PRO A 320 21.57 -8.81 28.45
CA PRO A 320 20.80 -9.57 29.41
C PRO A 320 20.13 -10.72 28.65
N SER A 321 20.28 -11.94 29.18
CA SER A 321 19.67 -13.15 28.64
C SER A 321 18.14 -13.17 28.82
N TRP A 322 17.53 -12.02 29.08
CA TRP A 322 16.14 -11.84 29.43
C TRP A 322 15.60 -10.49 28.96
N CYS A 323 14.30 -10.47 28.61
CA CYS A 323 13.55 -9.31 28.18
C CYS A 323 12.55 -8.88 29.24
N LYS A 324 12.19 -7.60 29.30
CA LYS A 324 11.10 -7.10 30.14
C LYS A 324 9.92 -6.62 29.29
N TYR A 325 8.72 -7.11 29.60
CA TYR A 325 7.46 -6.69 28.98
C TYR A 325 6.36 -6.68 30.05
N ASN A 326 5.60 -5.59 30.16
CA ASN A 326 4.53 -5.42 31.16
C ASN A 326 4.93 -5.89 32.58
N ASP A 327 6.08 -5.41 33.07
CA ASP A 327 6.67 -5.76 34.37
C ASP A 327 7.06 -7.24 34.59
N GLN A 328 6.89 -8.09 33.57
CA GLN A 328 7.33 -9.49 33.58
C GLN A 328 8.69 -9.65 32.88
N THR A 329 9.45 -10.68 33.28
CA THR A 329 10.77 -11.00 32.72
C THR A 329 10.72 -12.33 31.98
N TYR A 330 11.22 -12.36 30.75
CA TYR A 330 11.17 -13.51 29.84
C TYR A 330 12.58 -13.92 29.45
N TRP A 331 12.88 -15.22 29.41
CA TRP A 331 14.21 -15.70 29.01
C TRP A 331 14.39 -15.70 27.50
N ASN A 332 15.65 -15.67 27.05
CA ASN A 332 16.00 -15.83 25.64
C ASN A 332 15.34 -17.10 25.02
N GLY A 333 14.66 -16.95 23.89
CA GLY A 333 13.83 -17.96 23.23
C GLY A 333 12.39 -18.08 23.74
N GLN A 334 12.03 -17.44 24.86
CA GLN A 334 10.69 -17.57 25.44
C GLN A 334 9.67 -16.69 24.71
N HIS A 335 8.49 -17.24 24.41
CA HIS A 335 7.35 -16.47 23.91
C HIS A 335 6.92 -15.41 24.93
N VAL A 336 6.70 -14.18 24.46
CA VAL A 336 6.38 -13.01 25.29
C VAL A 336 4.90 -12.67 25.19
N TYR A 337 4.42 -12.33 23.99
CA TYR A 337 3.02 -11.98 23.75
C TYR A 337 2.65 -12.12 22.26
N HIS A 338 1.35 -12.11 21.98
CA HIS A 338 0.81 -12.03 20.62
C HIS A 338 0.48 -10.57 20.29
N GLY A 339 0.97 -10.07 19.15
CA GLY A 339 0.68 -8.73 18.66
C GLY A 339 -0.81 -8.50 18.41
N PRO A 340 -1.23 -7.23 18.28
CA PRO A 340 -2.59 -6.92 17.93
C PRO A 340 -2.96 -7.55 16.58
N PHE A 341 -4.21 -8.01 16.47
CA PHE A 341 -4.76 -8.51 15.22
C PHE A 341 -4.82 -7.38 14.18
N ASN A 342 -4.26 -7.62 13.00
CA ASN A 342 -4.16 -6.63 11.93
C ASN A 342 -5.20 -6.81 10.81
N GLY A 343 -6.27 -7.57 11.05
CA GLY A 343 -7.29 -7.91 10.06
C GLY A 343 -7.07 -9.24 9.35
N ILE A 344 -5.83 -9.75 9.29
CA ILE A 344 -5.51 -11.03 8.61
C ILE A 344 -4.83 -12.05 9.53
N GLY A 345 -4.23 -11.61 10.63
CA GLY A 345 -3.56 -12.47 11.60
C GLY A 345 -2.86 -11.67 12.68
N TRP A 346 -1.91 -12.29 13.36
CA TRP A 346 -1.06 -11.61 14.35
C TRP A 346 0.37 -12.13 14.31
N PHE A 347 1.27 -11.34 14.88
CA PHE A 347 2.65 -11.73 15.11
C PHE A 347 2.81 -12.36 16.49
N HIS A 348 3.56 -13.46 16.55
CA HIS A 348 4.08 -14.03 17.78
C HIS A 348 5.39 -13.34 18.11
N TYR A 349 5.55 -12.92 19.35
CA TYR A 349 6.77 -12.28 19.81
C TYR A 349 7.49 -13.17 20.81
N HIS A 350 8.80 -13.30 20.66
CA HIS A 350 9.66 -13.98 21.63
C HIS A 350 10.77 -13.05 22.12
N CYS A 351 11.35 -13.40 23.26
CA CYS A 351 12.50 -12.70 23.79
C CYS A 351 13.76 -13.24 23.09
N VAL A 352 14.52 -12.38 22.42
CA VAL A 352 15.82 -12.71 21.82
C VAL A 352 16.86 -11.73 22.31
N ASN A 353 17.85 -12.24 23.06
CA ASN A 353 19.00 -11.48 23.54
C ASN A 353 18.63 -10.14 24.23
N GLY A 354 17.57 -10.15 25.04
CA GLY A 354 17.13 -8.97 25.77
C GLY A 354 16.13 -8.08 25.04
N MET A 355 15.74 -8.43 23.81
CA MET A 355 14.71 -7.74 23.04
C MET A 355 13.50 -8.61 22.72
N ILE A 356 12.33 -7.98 22.58
CA ILE A 356 11.13 -8.67 22.12
C ILE A 356 11.07 -8.57 20.60
N GLN A 357 11.08 -9.70 19.89
CA GLN A 357 11.11 -9.79 18.43
C GLN A 357 9.93 -10.60 17.90
N GLY A 358 9.32 -10.12 16.81
CA GLY A 358 8.32 -10.89 16.08
C GLY A 358 8.99 -12.00 15.29
N TYR A 359 8.59 -13.26 15.48
CA TYR A 359 9.26 -14.40 14.85
C TYR A 359 8.36 -15.26 13.98
N LYS A 360 7.05 -15.14 14.14
CA LYS A 360 6.08 -15.91 13.37
C LYS A 360 4.84 -15.05 13.15
N PHE A 361 4.44 -14.93 11.90
CA PHE A 361 3.11 -14.46 11.58
C PHE A 361 2.18 -15.67 11.51
N GLU A 362 1.13 -15.69 12.32
CA GLU A 362 0.05 -16.65 12.14
C GLU A 362 -1.12 -15.94 11.49
N PHE A 363 -1.44 -16.39 10.28
CA PHE A 363 -2.70 -16.04 9.66
C PHE A 363 -3.82 -16.61 10.52
N CYS A 364 -4.80 -15.77 10.83
CA CYS A 364 -6.07 -16.33 11.20
C CYS A 364 -6.54 -17.20 10.05
N LYS A 365 -7.15 -18.33 10.39
CA LYS A 365 -8.08 -18.94 9.43
C LYS A 365 -9.27 -18.01 9.33
N VAL A 366 -9.09 -16.94 8.57
CA VAL A 366 -10.20 -16.11 8.11
C VAL A 366 -11.09 -17.12 7.36
N PRO A 367 -12.32 -17.40 7.82
CA PRO A 367 -13.22 -18.10 6.92
C PRO A 367 -13.28 -17.22 5.68
N ALA A 368 -13.00 -17.77 4.50
CA ALA A 368 -12.79 -17.05 3.24
C ALA A 368 -14.01 -16.26 2.71
N TRP A 369 -14.96 -15.98 3.60
CA TRP A 369 -16.31 -15.49 3.41
C TRP A 369 -16.81 -15.23 4.83
N VAL A 370 -16.48 -14.06 5.42
CA VAL A 370 -17.24 -13.59 6.58
C VAL A 370 -18.64 -13.34 6.05
N ASN A 371 -19.51 -14.32 6.27
CA ASN A 371 -20.92 -14.24 5.97
C ASN A 371 -21.43 -12.95 6.64
N PRO A 372 -22.06 -12.01 5.90
CA PRO A 372 -22.47 -10.70 6.44
C PRO A 372 -23.47 -10.82 7.60
N PHE A 373 -24.01 -12.02 7.83
CA PHE A 373 -24.89 -12.31 8.95
C PHE A 373 -24.17 -12.73 10.24
N CYS A 374 -22.84 -12.87 10.23
CA CYS A 374 -22.07 -13.23 11.43
C CYS A 374 -21.40 -12.00 12.02
N GLU A 375 -21.60 -11.78 13.32
CA GLU A 375 -20.95 -10.70 14.05
C GLU A 375 -19.56 -11.17 14.49
N GLN A 376 -18.56 -10.31 14.31
CA GLN A 376 -17.20 -10.58 14.79
C GLN A 376 -17.19 -10.42 16.31
N VAL A 377 -16.88 -11.49 17.04
CA VAL A 377 -16.80 -11.48 18.49
C VAL A 377 -15.34 -11.67 18.91
N PHE A 378 -14.83 -10.71 19.67
CA PHE A 378 -13.53 -10.83 20.32
C PHE A 378 -13.74 -11.49 21.67
N VAL A 379 -13.25 -12.72 21.81
CA VAL A 379 -13.24 -13.45 23.07
C VAL A 379 -11.92 -13.17 23.77
N ASP A 380 -11.98 -12.81 25.06
CA ASP A 380 -10.78 -12.62 25.88
C ASP A 380 -9.88 -13.88 25.79
N ASP A 381 -8.56 -13.67 25.72
CA ASP A 381 -7.53 -14.70 25.55
C ASP A 381 -7.50 -15.43 24.19
N MET A 382 -8.25 -14.98 23.18
CA MET A 382 -8.20 -15.52 21.81
C MET A 382 -7.56 -14.54 20.84
N CYS A 383 -6.59 -15.03 20.07
CA CYS A 383 -5.85 -14.19 19.12
C CYS A 383 -6.56 -14.02 17.78
N CYS A 384 -7.41 -15.00 17.41
CA CYS A 384 -8.34 -14.85 16.29
C CYS A 384 -9.70 -14.42 16.80
N PRO A 385 -10.38 -13.50 16.09
CA PRO A 385 -11.79 -13.27 16.34
C PRO A 385 -12.59 -14.55 16.05
N GLU A 386 -13.58 -14.82 16.89
CA GLU A 386 -14.67 -15.74 16.54
C GLU A 386 -15.75 -14.99 15.78
N TYR A 387 -16.63 -15.74 15.13
CA TYR A 387 -17.78 -15.19 14.43
C TYR A 387 -19.03 -15.85 14.99
N ASP A 388 -19.88 -15.06 15.63
CA ASP A 388 -21.18 -15.51 16.13
C ASP A 388 -22.20 -15.38 15.00
N CYS A 389 -22.77 -16.51 14.59
CA CYS A 389 -23.68 -16.60 13.46
C CYS A 389 -25.08 -17.02 13.93
N PRO A 390 -26.15 -16.48 13.33
CA PRO A 390 -27.52 -16.88 13.62
C PRO A 390 -27.73 -18.41 13.52
N PRO A 391 -28.60 -18.99 14.36
CA PRO A 391 -28.87 -20.42 14.35
C PRO A 391 -29.35 -20.89 12.97
N GLY A 392 -28.69 -21.90 12.41
CA GLY A 392 -28.99 -22.47 11.09
C GLY A 392 -27.85 -22.35 10.06
N VAL A 393 -26.82 -21.54 10.35
CA VAL A 393 -25.60 -21.48 9.53
C VAL A 393 -24.64 -22.61 9.93
N PRO A 394 -24.27 -23.54 9.03
CA PRO A 394 -23.36 -24.63 9.38
C PRO A 394 -21.95 -24.10 9.68
N LEU A 395 -21.61 -24.04 10.96
CA LEU A 395 -20.27 -23.67 11.42
C LEU A 395 -19.31 -24.87 11.32
N ARG A 396 -18.14 -24.67 10.69
CA ARG A 396 -16.97 -25.53 10.92
C ARG A 396 -16.13 -24.91 12.03
N THR A 397 -16.38 -25.28 13.26
CA THR A 397 -15.49 -24.93 14.37
C THR A 397 -14.19 -25.73 14.26
N TYR A 398 -13.06 -25.05 14.15
CA TYR A 398 -11.74 -25.64 14.33
C TYR A 398 -11.12 -25.06 15.60
N LYS A 399 -10.99 -25.89 16.64
CA LYS A 399 -10.23 -25.50 17.83
C LYS A 399 -8.75 -25.37 17.46
N CYS A 400 -8.14 -24.25 17.80
CA CYS A 400 -6.69 -24.13 17.81
C CYS A 400 -6.13 -25.16 18.80
N SER A 401 -5.27 -26.05 18.31
CA SER A 401 -4.48 -26.92 19.16
C SER A 401 -3.43 -26.07 19.87
N VAL A 402 -3.61 -25.85 21.17
CA VAL A 402 -2.52 -25.45 22.05
C VAL A 402 -1.51 -26.60 22.01
N LEU A 403 -0.35 -26.38 21.39
CA LEU A 403 0.78 -27.29 21.59
C LEU A 403 1.27 -27.12 23.03
N PRO A 404 1.47 -28.21 23.78
CA PRO A 404 1.96 -28.17 25.16
C PRO A 404 3.37 -27.57 25.28
#